data_AF-D9SI71-F1
#
_entry.id   AF-D9SI71-F1
#
_cell.length_a   1.000
_cell.length_b   1.000
_cell.length_c   1.000
_cell.angle_alpha   90.00
_cell.angle_beta   90.00
_cell.angle_gamma   90.00
#
_symmetry.space_group_name_H-M   'P 1'
#
loop_
_entity.id
_entity.type
_entity.pdbx_description
1 polymer ?
#
loop_
_entity_poly.entity_id
_entity_poly.type
_entity_poly.pdbx_seq_one_letter_code
_entity_poly.pdbx_strand_id
1 'polypeptide(L)'
;MPELNDQHYLQAVTELGNTRMIVADRDIYSQNRIKLIASGMRINSQLYDRLIKHKLLELDKTLSIDNMLNADRIRDDVASLLQENAKLAKMQAIIGKNFLYSRVLAIQLPSPLAFKLTVARDKYNHIYRHSLMLMIIVVYLAHCNGMNSAEQECAATAALFHDIGLLHIDPKLLAPSHVMSDTERHHLYSHPLTAYLLLCEFPELPRCIAEAVLVHHERMDGSGYPRGLRGDKISRYGQILAVAEIAAKAFDSNHPKVSWKNLEVMLKLNFRQYGQGLIGHLNIFRENDAPTALSDNMSHLITKVNLIAQLFENFNQHANAISCDQMFDLAKTRMVALRLKLLEAGFDPHDPARLIQIFTDDLESRSDYSPLLNEALWQFKALLREISRRWPEVSVDEAQPKRAENEWLNNMKRSLLSADINK
;
A
#
# COMPACT_ATOMS: atom_id res chain seq x y z
N MET A 1 4.32 23.96 6.58
CA MET A 1 4.77 22.57 6.36
C MET A 1 4.20 21.76 7.50
N PRO A 2 3.48 20.65 7.25
CA PRO A 2 3.13 19.72 8.34
C PRO A 2 4.44 19.30 9.01
N GLU A 3 4.50 19.38 10.33
CA GLU A 3 5.67 18.91 11.07
C GLU A 3 5.76 17.39 10.87
N LEU A 4 6.82 16.91 10.19
CA LEU A 4 7.12 15.48 10.22
C LEU A 4 7.24 15.09 11.69
N ASN A 5 6.38 14.18 12.16
CA ASN A 5 6.49 13.63 13.49
C ASN A 5 7.71 12.71 13.54
N ASP A 6 8.87 13.30 13.80
CA ASP A 6 10.16 12.62 13.73
C ASP A 6 10.44 11.74 14.96
N GLN A 7 9.50 11.68 15.91
CA GLN A 7 9.64 10.92 17.15
C GLN A 7 9.90 9.43 16.90
N HIS A 8 9.08 8.79 16.06
CA HIS A 8 9.15 7.35 15.83
C HIS A 8 10.43 6.97 15.09
N TYR A 9 10.82 7.78 14.12
CA TYR A 9 12.05 7.58 13.39
C TYR A 9 13.28 7.78 14.29
N LEU A 10 13.31 8.85 15.09
CA LEU A 10 14.37 9.08 16.07
C LEU A 10 14.48 7.95 17.09
N GLN A 11 13.34 7.41 17.55
CA GLN A 11 13.31 6.23 18.41
C GLN A 11 13.97 5.03 17.73
N ALA A 12 13.60 4.74 16.47
CA ALA A 12 14.19 3.65 15.70
C ALA A 12 15.72 3.78 15.55
N VAL A 13 16.19 4.99 15.23
CA VAL A 13 17.62 5.31 15.08
C VAL A 13 18.37 5.12 16.39
N THR A 14 17.88 5.69 17.48
CA THR A 14 18.53 5.59 18.79
C THR A 14 18.53 4.15 19.32
N GLU A 15 17.46 3.40 19.14
CA GLU A 15 17.41 1.97 19.47
C GLU A 15 18.34 1.13 18.58
N LEU A 16 18.53 1.47 17.31
CA LEU A 16 19.48 0.79 16.43
C LEU A 16 20.91 1.06 16.88
N GLY A 17 21.20 2.27 17.39
CA GLY A 17 22.49 2.65 17.94
C GLY A 17 22.97 1.83 19.15
N ASN A 18 22.07 1.05 19.78
CA ASN A 18 22.46 0.09 20.82
C ASN A 18 23.20 -1.12 20.24
N THR A 19 22.82 -1.58 19.04
CA THR A 19 23.38 -2.79 18.39
C THR A 19 24.31 -2.47 17.23
N ARG A 20 24.15 -1.29 16.61
CA ARG A 20 24.99 -0.80 15.51
C ARG A 20 25.81 0.41 15.93
N MET A 21 26.90 0.65 15.22
CA MET A 21 27.76 1.81 15.45
C MET A 21 27.21 2.99 14.64
N ILE A 22 26.34 3.77 15.28
CA ILE A 22 25.82 5.03 14.74
C ILE A 22 26.60 6.18 15.37
N VAL A 23 27.16 7.05 14.55
CA VAL A 23 28.01 8.16 15.00
C VAL A 23 27.51 9.47 14.39
N ALA A 24 27.59 10.55 15.17
CA ALA A 24 27.40 11.89 14.64
C ALA A 24 28.66 12.32 13.87
N ASP A 25 28.60 12.38 12.54
CA ASP A 25 29.71 12.86 11.69
C ASP A 25 29.96 14.36 11.93
N ARG A 26 28.91 15.09 12.31
CA ARG A 26 28.93 16.53 12.59
C ARG A 26 28.21 16.83 13.90
N ASP A 27 28.48 18.00 14.47
CA ASP A 27 27.73 18.48 15.64
C ASP A 27 26.23 18.54 15.31
N ILE A 28 25.39 17.99 16.21
CA ILE A 28 23.93 17.99 16.08
C ILE A 28 23.37 19.15 16.90
N TYR A 29 22.54 19.98 16.27
CA TYR A 29 21.94 21.16 16.88
C TYR A 29 20.42 21.07 16.90
N SER A 30 19.81 21.74 17.89
CA SER A 30 18.38 22.06 17.83
C SER A 30 18.10 23.14 16.78
N GLN A 31 16.84 23.31 16.39
CA GLN A 31 16.39 24.44 15.56
C GLN A 31 16.76 25.81 16.17
N ASN A 32 16.87 25.89 17.50
CA ASN A 32 17.31 27.09 18.21
C ASN A 32 18.85 27.20 18.30
N ARG A 33 19.59 26.43 17.49
CA ARG A 33 21.07 26.40 17.41
C ARG A 33 21.77 26.00 18.71
N ILE A 34 21.09 25.29 19.61
CA ILE A 34 21.71 24.72 20.80
C ILE A 34 22.40 23.42 20.40
N LYS A 35 23.70 23.27 20.71
CA LYS A 35 24.42 22.01 20.46
C LYS A 35 23.90 20.92 21.40
N LEU A 36 23.43 19.83 20.81
CA LEU A 36 22.91 18.67 21.53
C LEU A 36 23.91 17.52 21.55
N ILE A 37 24.62 17.27 20.45
CA ILE A 37 25.60 16.18 20.36
C ILE A 37 26.84 16.70 19.63
N ALA A 38 28.03 16.34 20.12
CA ALA A 38 29.29 16.67 19.45
C ALA A 38 29.62 15.62 18.37
N SER A 39 30.29 16.03 17.31
CA SER A 39 30.87 15.14 16.31
C SER A 39 31.72 14.04 16.96
N GLY A 40 31.68 12.83 16.40
CA GLY A 40 32.35 11.64 16.89
C GLY A 40 31.60 10.91 18.02
N MET A 41 30.53 11.49 18.56
CA MET A 41 29.74 10.84 19.61
C MET A 41 28.84 9.74 19.04
N ARG A 42 28.77 8.63 19.77
CA ARG A 42 27.86 7.52 19.45
C ARG A 42 26.42 7.89 19.77
N ILE A 43 25.51 7.57 18.86
CA ILE A 43 24.06 7.69 19.03
C ILE A 43 23.51 6.36 19.55
N ASN A 44 22.67 6.40 20.59
CA ASN A 44 22.02 5.24 21.18
C ASN A 44 20.75 5.65 21.98
N SER A 45 20.03 4.71 22.57
CA SER A 45 18.77 4.99 23.30
C SER A 45 18.94 5.89 24.52
N GLN A 46 20.12 5.98 25.13
CA GLN A 46 20.35 6.87 26.28
C GLN A 46 20.26 8.36 25.89
N LEU A 47 20.42 8.67 24.60
CA LEU A 47 20.33 10.03 24.07
C LEU A 47 18.92 10.39 23.58
N TYR A 48 17.98 9.44 23.56
CA TYR A 48 16.64 9.65 23.04
C TYR A 48 15.91 10.80 23.77
N ASP A 49 15.84 10.74 25.10
CA ASP A 49 15.15 11.76 25.92
C ASP A 49 15.76 13.16 25.76
N ARG A 50 17.05 13.22 25.46
CA ARG A 50 17.73 14.49 25.18
C ARG A 50 17.34 15.01 23.81
N LEU A 51 17.34 14.15 22.79
CA LEU A 51 17.10 14.53 21.41
C LEU A 51 15.63 14.87 21.15
N ILE A 52 14.69 14.10 21.68
CA ILE A 52 13.25 14.25 21.42
C ILE A 52 12.67 15.57 21.97
N LYS A 53 13.30 16.15 22.99
CA LYS A 53 12.89 17.44 23.58
C LYS A 53 13.17 18.63 22.67
N HIS A 54 13.87 18.42 21.56
CA HIS A 54 14.26 19.46 20.63
C HIS A 54 13.85 19.09 19.22
N LYS A 55 13.41 20.08 18.45
CA LYS A 55 13.33 19.93 16.99
C LYS A 55 14.75 19.89 16.45
N LEU A 56 15.14 18.77 15.85
CA LEU A 56 16.48 18.54 15.32
C LEU A 56 16.56 19.12 13.90
N LEU A 57 17.74 19.62 13.54
CA LEU A 57 18.04 20.04 12.17
C LEU A 57 18.75 18.89 11.45
N GLU A 58 18.17 18.42 10.35
CA GLU A 58 18.81 17.53 9.37
C GLU A 58 19.51 16.29 9.96
N LEU A 59 18.85 15.59 10.90
CA LEU A 59 19.45 14.48 11.64
C LEU A 59 20.17 13.48 10.72
N ASP A 60 19.51 13.02 9.66
CA ASP A 60 20.07 12.03 8.73
C ASP A 60 21.28 12.51 7.94
N LYS A 61 21.44 13.83 7.77
CA LYS A 61 22.61 14.42 7.10
C LYS A 61 23.82 14.50 8.01
N THR A 62 23.63 14.26 9.31
CA THR A 62 24.66 14.36 10.35
C THR A 62 25.08 13.01 10.92
N LEU A 63 24.42 11.92 10.52
CA LEU A 63 24.67 10.58 11.05
C LEU A 63 25.31 9.64 10.01
N SER A 64 26.20 8.79 10.49
CA SER A 64 26.70 7.60 9.78
C SER A 64 26.38 6.33 10.55
N ILE A 65 26.33 5.21 9.85
CA ILE A 65 26.17 3.87 10.42
C ILE A 65 27.20 2.94 9.79
N ASP A 66 27.79 2.04 10.58
CA ASP A 66 28.66 0.98 10.06
C ASP A 66 27.91 0.11 9.04
N ASN A 67 28.60 -0.36 7.99
CA ASN A 67 28.02 -1.24 6.96
C ASN A 67 26.69 -0.71 6.38
N MET A 68 26.66 0.59 6.11
CA MET A 68 25.53 1.27 5.48
C MET A 68 25.21 0.63 4.12
N LEU A 69 23.93 0.58 3.78
CA LEU A 69 23.48 0.06 2.50
C LEU A 69 24.11 0.81 1.33
N ASN A 70 24.44 0.05 0.30
CA ASN A 70 24.91 0.54 -1.00
C ASN A 70 24.28 -0.30 -2.11
N ALA A 71 24.48 0.09 -3.37
CA ALA A 71 23.85 -0.57 -4.50
C ALA A 71 24.26 -2.04 -4.66
N ASP A 72 25.52 -2.40 -4.35
CA ASP A 72 25.98 -3.79 -4.36
C ASP A 72 25.23 -4.64 -3.32
N ARG A 73 25.06 -4.12 -2.11
CA ARG A 73 24.33 -4.84 -1.06
C ARG A 73 22.85 -4.98 -1.40
N ILE A 74 22.23 -3.96 -1.99
CA ILE A 74 20.84 -4.02 -2.49
C ILE A 74 20.72 -5.08 -3.59
N ARG A 75 21.68 -5.16 -4.53
CA ARG A 75 21.72 -6.21 -5.56
C ARG A 75 21.81 -7.60 -4.93
N ASP A 76 22.62 -7.77 -3.89
CA ASP A 76 22.75 -9.07 -3.20
C ASP A 76 21.46 -9.45 -2.47
N ASP A 77 20.80 -8.49 -1.82
CA ASP A 77 19.50 -8.71 -1.18
C ASP A 77 18.40 -9.04 -2.23
N VAL A 78 18.42 -8.39 -3.40
CA VAL A 78 17.58 -8.73 -4.56
C VAL A 78 17.85 -10.16 -5.04
N ALA A 79 19.12 -10.57 -5.11
CA ALA A 79 19.49 -11.92 -5.49
C ALA A 79 18.94 -12.97 -4.52
N SER A 80 18.97 -12.70 -3.21
CA SER A 80 18.35 -13.56 -2.19
C SER A 80 16.84 -13.66 -2.40
N LEU A 81 16.18 -12.51 -2.61
CA LEU A 81 14.73 -12.46 -2.79
C LEU A 81 14.27 -13.22 -4.05
N LEU A 82 15.05 -13.19 -5.13
CA LEU A 82 14.78 -13.98 -6.33
C LEU A 82 14.91 -15.50 -6.10
N GLN A 83 15.84 -15.94 -5.24
CA GLN A 83 15.96 -17.36 -4.88
C GLN A 83 14.79 -17.83 -4.02
N GLU A 84 14.27 -16.96 -3.17
CA GLU A 84 13.15 -17.23 -2.25
C GLU A 84 11.77 -17.14 -2.94
N ASN A 85 11.70 -16.57 -4.14
CA ASN A 85 10.43 -16.23 -4.78
C ASN A 85 10.40 -16.56 -6.28
N ALA A 86 9.80 -17.70 -6.61
CA ALA A 86 9.67 -18.19 -7.97
C ALA A 86 8.94 -17.21 -8.92
N LYS A 87 7.99 -16.41 -8.42
CA LYS A 87 7.23 -15.46 -9.25
C LYS A 87 8.12 -14.29 -9.67
N LEU A 88 8.93 -13.77 -8.74
CA LEU A 88 9.92 -12.73 -9.03
C LEU A 88 11.05 -13.27 -9.93
N ALA A 89 11.50 -14.52 -9.71
CA ALA A 89 12.45 -15.19 -10.59
C ALA A 89 11.93 -15.32 -12.02
N LYS A 90 10.64 -15.64 -12.21
CA LYS A 90 9.99 -15.70 -13.53
C LYS A 90 10.03 -14.34 -14.25
N MET A 91 9.73 -13.25 -13.55
CA MET A 91 9.86 -11.88 -14.10
C MET A 91 11.31 -11.58 -14.51
N GLN A 92 12.26 -11.87 -13.62
CA GLN A 92 13.68 -11.67 -13.90
C GLN A 92 14.13 -12.47 -15.12
N ALA A 93 13.67 -13.71 -15.28
CA ALA A 93 14.02 -14.55 -16.43
C ALA A 93 13.58 -13.93 -17.76
N ILE A 94 12.44 -13.24 -17.79
CA ILE A 94 11.91 -12.57 -18.99
C ILE A 94 12.77 -11.36 -19.38
N ILE A 95 13.14 -10.51 -18.42
CA ILE A 95 13.89 -9.27 -18.70
C ILE A 95 15.41 -9.48 -18.72
N GLY A 96 15.88 -10.62 -18.21
CA GLY A 96 17.30 -10.94 -18.08
C GLY A 96 17.92 -10.48 -16.75
N LYS A 97 18.73 -11.34 -16.15
CA LYS A 97 19.39 -11.11 -14.85
C LYS A 97 20.30 -9.89 -14.85
N ASN A 98 21.18 -9.81 -15.86
CA ASN A 98 22.14 -8.71 -15.98
C ASN A 98 21.43 -7.38 -16.18
N PHE A 99 20.31 -7.37 -16.90
CA PHE A 99 19.51 -6.18 -17.10
C PHE A 99 18.91 -5.70 -15.76
N LEU A 100 18.24 -6.57 -15.01
CA LEU A 100 17.71 -6.23 -13.69
C LEU A 100 18.80 -5.67 -12.77
N TYR A 101 19.95 -6.36 -12.69
CA TYR A 101 21.06 -5.93 -11.83
C TYR A 101 21.66 -4.60 -12.28
N SER A 102 21.72 -4.33 -13.59
CA SER A 102 22.16 -3.02 -14.08
C SER A 102 21.23 -1.89 -13.62
N ARG A 103 19.92 -2.12 -13.52
CA ARG A 103 18.97 -1.13 -13.00
C ARG A 103 19.16 -0.90 -11.50
N VAL A 104 19.41 -1.96 -10.74
CA VAL A 104 19.68 -1.87 -9.29
C VAL A 104 20.99 -1.12 -9.01
N LEU A 105 22.05 -1.44 -9.76
CA LEU A 105 23.37 -0.80 -9.60
C LEU A 105 23.39 0.67 -10.05
N ALA A 106 22.44 1.08 -10.89
CA ALA A 106 22.29 2.47 -11.34
C ALA A 106 21.56 3.37 -10.32
N ILE A 107 21.02 2.82 -9.22
CA ILE A 107 20.29 3.60 -8.23
C ILE A 107 21.24 4.59 -7.54
N GLN A 108 20.91 5.87 -7.67
CA GLN A 108 21.59 6.92 -6.92
C GLN A 108 21.14 6.87 -5.46
N LEU A 109 22.09 6.66 -4.56
CA LEU A 109 21.83 6.49 -3.15
C LEU A 109 22.68 7.46 -2.31
N PRO A 110 22.25 8.73 -2.17
CA PRO A 110 22.88 9.68 -1.25
C PRO A 110 22.98 9.12 0.17
N SER A 111 24.05 9.47 0.89
CA SER A 111 24.34 8.96 2.25
C SER A 111 23.14 9.02 3.20
N PRO A 112 22.37 10.12 3.29
CA PRO A 112 21.22 10.17 4.20
C PRO A 112 20.08 9.20 3.83
N LEU A 113 19.88 8.95 2.53
CA LEU A 113 18.90 7.97 2.05
C LEU A 113 19.40 6.53 2.25
N ALA A 114 20.71 6.30 2.07
CA ALA A 114 21.36 5.04 2.40
C ALA A 114 21.18 4.70 3.88
N PHE A 115 21.36 5.69 4.76
CA PHE A 115 21.15 5.56 6.20
C PHE A 115 19.70 5.18 6.51
N LYS A 116 18.72 5.89 5.95
CA LYS A 116 17.28 5.57 6.15
C LYS A 116 16.92 4.17 5.68
N LEU A 117 17.39 3.75 4.50
CA LEU A 117 17.18 2.38 4.03
C LEU A 117 17.87 1.36 4.94
N THR A 118 19.01 1.70 5.53
CA THR A 118 19.71 0.83 6.48
C THR A 118 18.88 0.66 7.76
N VAL A 119 18.29 1.75 8.26
CA VAL A 119 17.31 1.69 9.37
C VAL A 119 16.11 0.84 8.99
N ALA A 120 15.55 1.02 7.78
CA ALA A 120 14.45 0.20 7.29
C ALA A 120 14.81 -1.28 7.25
N ARG A 121 15.98 -1.66 6.70
CA ARG A 121 16.45 -3.05 6.65
C ARG A 121 16.60 -3.66 8.05
N ASP A 122 17.24 -2.94 8.97
CA ASP A 122 17.66 -3.51 10.26
C ASP A 122 16.58 -3.45 11.34
N LYS A 123 15.65 -2.48 11.28
CA LYS A 123 14.55 -2.33 12.24
C LYS A 123 13.18 -2.75 11.69
N TYR A 124 12.95 -2.50 10.41
CA TYR A 124 11.65 -2.69 9.77
C TYR A 124 11.78 -3.54 8.50
N ASN A 125 12.48 -4.68 8.60
CA ASN A 125 12.88 -5.50 7.45
C ASN A 125 11.73 -5.84 6.50
N HIS A 126 10.50 -5.95 6.99
CA HIS A 126 9.31 -6.16 6.16
C HIS A 126 9.05 -5.00 5.18
N ILE A 127 9.25 -3.74 5.59
CA ILE A 127 9.13 -2.54 4.74
C ILE A 127 10.24 -2.54 3.67
N TYR A 128 11.47 -2.84 4.08
CA TYR A 128 12.60 -2.91 3.15
C TYR A 128 12.42 -4.03 2.12
N ARG A 129 12.05 -5.23 2.55
CA ARG A 129 11.80 -6.37 1.65
C ARG A 129 10.62 -6.13 0.71
N HIS A 130 9.55 -5.49 1.18
CA HIS A 130 8.45 -5.04 0.32
C HIS A 130 8.94 -4.09 -0.77
N SER A 131 9.78 -3.11 -0.40
CA SER A 131 10.39 -2.16 -1.35
C SER A 131 11.27 -2.86 -2.41
N LEU A 132 12.05 -3.88 -2.02
CA LEU A 132 12.84 -4.67 -2.97
C LEU A 132 11.96 -5.49 -3.92
N MET A 133 10.90 -6.12 -3.40
CA MET A 133 9.92 -6.84 -4.21
C MET A 133 9.26 -5.89 -5.21
N LEU A 134 8.83 -4.71 -4.76
CA LEU A 134 8.22 -3.69 -5.60
C LEU A 134 9.15 -3.23 -6.70
N MET A 135 10.42 -2.99 -6.37
CA MET A 135 11.44 -2.61 -7.35
C MET A 135 11.61 -3.65 -8.47
N ILE A 136 11.65 -4.95 -8.15
CA ILE A 136 11.76 -6.00 -9.16
C ILE A 136 10.53 -5.99 -10.09
N ILE A 137 9.33 -5.89 -9.52
CA ILE A 137 8.07 -5.85 -10.29
C ILE A 137 8.01 -4.60 -11.17
N VAL A 138 8.40 -3.43 -10.63
CA VAL A 138 8.40 -2.16 -11.36
C VAL A 138 9.40 -2.18 -12.51
N VAL A 139 10.61 -2.70 -12.31
CA VAL A 139 11.60 -2.85 -13.39
C VAL A 139 11.06 -3.75 -14.50
N TYR A 140 10.42 -4.87 -14.14
CA TYR A 140 9.76 -5.76 -15.10
C TYR A 140 8.67 -5.03 -15.89
N LEU A 141 7.73 -4.39 -15.20
CA LEU A 141 6.61 -3.68 -15.85
C LEU A 141 7.10 -2.52 -16.72
N ALA A 142 8.07 -1.74 -16.25
CA ALA A 142 8.65 -0.64 -17.01
C ALA A 142 9.35 -1.12 -18.29
N HIS A 143 10.09 -2.23 -18.21
CA HIS A 143 10.72 -2.85 -19.37
C HIS A 143 9.68 -3.33 -20.39
N CYS A 144 8.69 -4.11 -19.95
CA CYS A 144 7.64 -4.61 -20.84
C CYS A 144 6.78 -3.51 -21.46
N ASN A 145 6.67 -2.36 -20.79
CA ASN A 145 5.95 -1.20 -21.30
C ASN A 145 6.81 -0.30 -22.21
N GLY A 146 8.07 -0.68 -22.50
CA GLY A 146 8.94 0.03 -23.43
C GLY A 146 9.50 1.36 -22.89
N MET A 147 9.61 1.51 -21.56
CA MET A 147 10.30 2.66 -20.96
C MET A 147 11.80 2.60 -21.26
N ASN A 148 12.44 3.75 -21.43
CA ASN A 148 13.89 3.83 -21.64
C ASN A 148 14.68 3.66 -20.33
N SER A 149 16.02 3.62 -20.40
CA SER A 149 16.89 3.40 -19.24
C SER A 149 16.66 4.40 -18.10
N ALA A 150 16.60 5.70 -18.40
CA ALA A 150 16.43 6.75 -17.39
C ALA A 150 15.05 6.69 -16.74
N GLU A 151 14.01 6.38 -17.53
CA GLU A 151 12.66 6.16 -17.02
C GLU A 151 12.62 4.93 -16.09
N GLN A 152 13.25 3.81 -16.48
CA GLN A 152 13.31 2.62 -15.65
C GLN A 152 14.10 2.83 -14.36
N GLU A 153 15.20 3.59 -14.41
CA GLU A 153 15.98 3.99 -13.22
C GLU A 153 15.11 4.84 -12.27
N CYS A 154 14.40 5.84 -12.79
CA CYS A 154 13.48 6.64 -11.98
C CYS A 154 12.38 5.77 -11.34
N ALA A 155 11.80 4.84 -12.10
CA ALA A 155 10.77 3.93 -11.59
C ALA A 155 11.32 2.98 -10.51
N ALA A 156 12.51 2.42 -10.71
CA ALA A 156 13.17 1.52 -9.76
C ALA A 156 13.51 2.25 -8.45
N THR A 157 14.07 3.46 -8.53
CA THR A 157 14.36 4.27 -7.35
C THR A 157 13.07 4.69 -6.64
N ALA A 158 12.03 5.09 -7.37
CA ALA A 158 10.73 5.41 -6.77
C ALA A 158 10.14 4.20 -6.02
N ALA A 159 10.23 2.99 -6.60
CA ALA A 159 9.77 1.76 -5.97
C ALA A 159 10.57 1.44 -4.70
N LEU A 160 11.88 1.70 -4.66
CA LEU A 160 12.70 1.48 -3.46
C LEU A 160 12.31 2.41 -2.30
N PHE A 161 11.81 3.62 -2.59
CA PHE A 161 11.51 4.64 -1.57
C PHE A 161 10.02 4.90 -1.35
N HIS A 162 9.11 4.22 -2.05
CA HIS A 162 7.67 4.54 -2.01
C HIS A 162 7.08 4.55 -0.59
N ASP A 163 7.54 3.63 0.25
CA ASP A 163 7.07 3.44 1.62
C ASP A 163 8.04 3.97 2.68
N ILE A 164 9.08 4.73 2.31
CA ILE A 164 10.06 5.24 3.29
C ILE A 164 9.43 6.16 4.34
N GLY A 165 8.30 6.79 3.99
CA GLY A 165 7.51 7.60 4.91
C GLY A 165 6.92 6.82 6.09
N LEU A 166 6.79 5.49 5.98
CA LEU A 166 6.32 4.62 7.06
C LEU A 166 7.26 4.62 8.27
N LEU A 167 8.55 4.94 8.09
CA LEU A 167 9.52 5.05 9.19
C LEU A 167 9.16 6.13 10.22
N HIS A 168 8.27 7.05 9.86
CA HIS A 168 7.79 8.14 10.72
C HIS A 168 6.41 7.87 11.34
N ILE A 169 5.85 6.67 11.14
CA ILE A 169 4.57 6.23 11.73
C ILE A 169 4.85 5.43 12.99
N ASP A 170 3.95 5.49 13.98
CA ASP A 170 4.03 4.64 15.18
C ASP A 170 4.13 3.16 14.78
N PRO A 171 5.23 2.46 15.14
CA PRO A 171 5.42 1.06 14.82
C PRO A 171 4.30 0.15 15.32
N LYS A 172 3.60 0.54 16.39
CA LYS A 172 2.44 -0.21 16.91
C LYS A 172 1.32 -0.29 15.89
N LEU A 173 1.11 0.78 15.12
CA LEU A 173 0.08 0.81 14.07
C LEU A 173 0.44 -0.12 12.90
N LEU A 174 1.73 -0.30 12.63
CA LEU A 174 2.25 -1.14 11.53
C LEU A 174 2.36 -2.62 11.92
N ALA A 175 2.13 -2.97 13.19
CA ALA A 175 2.22 -4.34 13.64
C ALA A 175 1.19 -5.24 12.91
N PRO A 176 1.57 -6.43 12.42
CA PRO A 176 0.64 -7.31 11.68
C PRO A 176 -0.64 -7.67 12.44
N SER A 177 -0.59 -7.69 13.78
CA SER A 177 -1.73 -7.99 14.66
C SER A 177 -2.63 -6.79 14.95
N HIS A 178 -2.24 -5.57 14.58
CA HIS A 178 -2.99 -4.37 14.91
C HIS A 178 -4.09 -4.11 13.88
N VAL A 179 -5.33 -4.00 14.36
CA VAL A 179 -6.48 -3.60 13.52
C VAL A 179 -6.64 -2.10 13.63
N MET A 180 -6.09 -1.36 12.67
CA MET A 180 -6.17 0.10 12.67
C MET A 180 -7.62 0.60 12.68
N SER A 181 -7.90 1.53 13.59
CA SER A 181 -9.11 2.35 13.57
C SER A 181 -9.11 3.31 12.36
N ASP A 182 -10.26 3.92 12.08
CA ASP A 182 -10.35 4.87 10.97
C ASP A 182 -9.51 6.13 11.21
N THR A 183 -9.39 6.58 12.47
CA THR A 183 -8.52 7.71 12.84
C THR A 183 -7.04 7.33 12.70
N GLU A 184 -6.64 6.15 13.15
CA GLU A 184 -5.27 5.65 13.01
C GLU A 184 -4.84 5.51 11.53
N ARG A 185 -5.76 5.10 10.65
CA ARG A 185 -5.50 5.01 9.20
C ARG A 185 -5.13 6.33 8.55
N HIS A 186 -5.54 7.47 9.11
CA HIS A 186 -5.14 8.77 8.57
C HIS A 186 -3.63 8.98 8.64
N HIS A 187 -2.97 8.45 9.67
CA HIS A 187 -1.51 8.45 9.75
C HIS A 187 -0.91 7.60 8.64
N LEU A 188 -1.47 6.43 8.35
CA LEU A 188 -1.03 5.63 7.21
C LEU A 188 -1.19 6.38 5.89
N TYR A 189 -2.29 7.09 5.65
CA TYR A 189 -2.50 7.83 4.39
C TYR A 189 -1.53 9.00 4.17
N SER A 190 -0.81 9.42 5.21
CA SER A 190 0.21 10.47 5.12
C SER A 190 1.55 9.97 4.57
N HIS A 191 1.85 8.66 4.60
CA HIS A 191 3.18 8.17 4.24
C HIS A 191 3.65 8.54 2.82
N PRO A 192 2.79 8.62 1.77
CA PRO A 192 3.26 9.04 0.44
C PRO A 192 3.69 10.50 0.45
N LEU A 193 3.01 11.34 1.22
CA LEU A 193 3.36 12.75 1.39
C LEU A 193 4.65 12.91 2.21
N THR A 194 4.79 12.15 3.29
CA THR A 194 6.02 12.12 4.10
C THR A 194 7.22 11.71 3.26
N ALA A 195 7.08 10.63 2.47
CA ALA A 195 8.12 10.15 1.56
C ALA A 195 8.42 11.17 0.45
N TYR A 196 7.41 11.81 -0.13
CA TYR A 196 7.56 12.89 -1.11
C TYR A 196 8.38 14.06 -0.55
N LEU A 197 8.00 14.58 0.61
CA LEU A 197 8.67 15.73 1.24
C LEU A 197 10.14 15.40 1.54
N LEU A 198 10.41 14.21 2.06
CA LEU A 198 11.74 13.71 2.34
C LEU A 198 12.60 13.64 1.06
N LEU A 199 12.06 13.06 -0.01
CA LEU A 199 12.79 12.95 -1.29
C LEU A 199 13.03 14.31 -1.95
N CYS A 200 12.15 15.29 -1.73
CA CYS A 200 12.34 16.66 -2.22
C CYS A 200 13.51 17.40 -1.54
N GLU A 201 14.05 16.91 -0.43
CA GLU A 201 15.25 17.49 0.20
C GLU A 201 16.56 17.16 -0.54
N PHE A 202 16.51 16.29 -1.56
CA PHE A 202 17.66 15.83 -2.34
C PHE A 202 17.55 16.32 -3.79
N PRO A 203 17.98 17.56 -4.11
CA PRO A 203 17.85 18.15 -5.44
C PRO A 203 18.64 17.41 -6.52
N GLU A 204 19.61 16.58 -6.14
CA GLU A 204 20.35 15.68 -7.04
C GLU A 204 19.47 14.55 -7.60
N LEU A 205 18.38 14.19 -6.92
CA LEU A 205 17.46 13.17 -7.40
C LEU A 205 16.48 13.74 -8.44
N PRO A 206 16.21 13.01 -9.54
CA PRO A 206 15.17 13.37 -10.47
C PRO A 206 13.81 13.56 -9.78
N ARG A 207 13.17 14.70 -10.02
CA ARG A 207 11.86 15.06 -9.44
C ARG A 207 10.77 14.01 -9.69
N CYS A 208 10.86 13.26 -10.80
CA CYS A 208 9.94 12.18 -11.13
C CYS A 208 9.87 11.10 -10.03
N ILE A 209 10.95 10.89 -9.27
CA ILE A 209 11.02 9.90 -8.18
C ILE A 209 10.05 10.30 -7.08
N ALA A 210 10.22 11.51 -6.53
CA ALA A 210 9.34 12.03 -5.48
C ALA A 210 7.88 12.08 -5.96
N GLU A 211 7.63 12.57 -7.17
CA GLU A 211 6.27 12.66 -7.72
C GLU A 211 5.61 11.28 -7.90
N ALA A 212 6.35 10.26 -8.34
CA ALA A 212 5.86 8.89 -8.42
C ALA A 212 5.51 8.33 -7.04
N VAL A 213 6.39 8.55 -6.05
CA VAL A 213 6.17 8.16 -4.65
C VAL A 213 4.95 8.86 -4.06
N LEU A 214 4.69 10.13 -4.37
CA LEU A 214 3.51 10.81 -3.86
C LEU A 214 2.20 10.16 -4.34
N VAL A 215 2.20 9.63 -5.57
CA VAL A 215 0.96 9.19 -6.25
C VAL A 215 0.82 7.67 -6.40
N HIS A 216 1.65 6.86 -5.74
CA HIS A 216 1.64 5.40 -5.91
C HIS A 216 0.36 4.70 -5.41
N HIS A 217 -0.39 5.36 -4.50
CA HIS A 217 -1.73 4.92 -4.07
C HIS A 217 -2.87 5.61 -4.83
N GLU A 218 -2.58 6.44 -5.83
CA GLU A 218 -3.61 6.97 -6.72
C GLU A 218 -4.20 5.85 -7.59
N ARG A 219 -5.44 6.05 -8.02
CA ARG A 219 -6.19 5.12 -8.85
C ARG A 219 -6.84 5.90 -9.98
N MET A 220 -6.84 5.34 -11.19
CA MET A 220 -7.29 6.02 -12.42
C MET A 220 -8.74 6.52 -12.34
N ASP A 221 -9.58 5.91 -11.51
CA ASP A 221 -10.98 6.30 -11.26
C ASP A 221 -11.16 7.36 -10.14
N GLY A 222 -10.06 7.86 -9.59
CA GLY A 222 -10.01 8.87 -8.54
C GLY A 222 -10.26 8.36 -7.14
N SER A 223 -10.42 7.04 -6.92
CA SER A 223 -10.62 6.47 -5.59
C SER A 223 -9.38 6.52 -4.69
N GLY A 224 -8.20 6.63 -5.32
CA GLY A 224 -6.91 6.67 -4.64
C GLY A 224 -6.61 7.96 -3.88
N TYR A 225 -5.43 8.01 -3.28
CA TYR A 225 -4.96 9.07 -2.37
C TYR A 225 -3.47 9.33 -2.62
N PRO A 226 -2.91 10.47 -2.15
CA PRO A 226 -3.51 11.50 -1.29
C PRO A 226 -4.34 12.57 -2.02
N ARG A 227 -4.16 12.77 -3.33
CA ARG A 227 -4.74 13.87 -4.12
C ARG A 227 -6.04 13.50 -4.85
N GLY A 228 -6.35 12.21 -5.00
CA GLY A 228 -7.54 11.74 -5.71
C GLY A 228 -7.48 12.02 -7.22
N LEU A 229 -6.30 11.86 -7.80
CA LEU A 229 -6.04 12.10 -9.22
C LEU A 229 -6.78 11.09 -10.09
N ARG A 230 -7.12 11.49 -11.32
CA ARG A 230 -7.85 10.65 -12.28
C ARG A 230 -7.08 10.54 -13.58
N GLY A 231 -7.12 9.35 -14.18
CA GLY A 231 -6.60 9.10 -15.51
C GLY A 231 -5.14 9.52 -15.70
N ASP A 232 -4.90 10.22 -16.80
CA ASP A 232 -3.62 10.77 -17.24
C ASP A 232 -2.99 11.81 -16.30
N LYS A 233 -3.72 12.31 -15.29
CA LYS A 233 -3.15 13.14 -14.23
C LYS A 233 -2.22 12.34 -13.30
N ILE A 234 -2.33 11.02 -13.28
CA ILE A 234 -1.41 10.13 -12.57
C ILE A 234 -0.22 9.87 -13.50
N SER A 235 0.98 10.22 -13.05
CA SER A 235 2.20 9.99 -13.85
C SER A 235 2.35 8.51 -14.22
N ARG A 236 2.98 8.22 -15.36
CA ARG A 236 3.24 6.84 -15.80
C ARG A 236 3.99 6.03 -14.74
N TYR A 237 4.91 6.66 -14.02
CA TYR A 237 5.60 6.08 -12.87
C TYR A 237 4.62 5.69 -11.75
N GLY A 238 3.74 6.60 -11.35
CA GLY A 238 2.72 6.33 -10.33
C GLY A 238 1.77 5.21 -10.75
N GLN A 239 1.37 5.16 -12.02
CA GLN A 239 0.53 4.07 -12.55
C GLN A 239 1.23 2.71 -12.48
N ILE A 240 2.54 2.64 -12.77
CA ILE A 240 3.32 1.40 -12.67
C ILE A 240 3.49 0.97 -11.21
N LEU A 241 3.82 1.89 -10.31
CA LEU A 241 3.92 1.60 -8.88
C LEU A 241 2.58 1.10 -8.32
N ALA A 242 1.47 1.71 -8.73
CA ALA A 242 0.12 1.29 -8.34
C ALA A 242 -0.21 -0.16 -8.73
N VAL A 243 0.18 -0.59 -9.94
CA VAL A 243 -0.01 -1.98 -10.39
C VAL A 243 0.95 -2.92 -9.66
N ALA A 244 2.22 -2.50 -9.50
CA ALA A 244 3.22 -3.28 -8.78
C ALA A 244 2.79 -3.55 -7.33
N GLU A 245 2.21 -2.57 -6.65
CA GLU A 245 1.72 -2.66 -5.26
C GLU A 245 0.67 -3.76 -5.09
N ILE A 246 -0.16 -3.99 -6.10
CA ILE A 246 -1.19 -5.01 -6.06
C ILE A 246 -0.63 -6.37 -6.43
N ALA A 247 0.27 -6.42 -7.41
CA ALA A 247 0.98 -7.64 -7.76
C ALA A 247 1.79 -8.17 -6.56
N ALA A 248 2.47 -7.28 -5.82
CA ALA A 248 3.23 -7.60 -4.62
C ALA A 248 2.42 -8.33 -3.55
N LYS A 249 1.12 -7.98 -3.37
CA LYS A 249 0.23 -8.67 -2.42
C LYS A 249 0.04 -10.15 -2.71
N ALA A 250 0.15 -10.57 -3.98
CA ALA A 250 0.06 -11.96 -4.39
C ALA A 250 1.42 -12.66 -4.45
N PHE A 251 2.51 -11.87 -4.43
CA PHE A 251 3.86 -12.38 -4.61
C PHE A 251 4.62 -12.46 -3.30
N ASP A 252 4.16 -11.87 -2.21
CA ASP A 252 4.78 -12.06 -0.89
C ASP A 252 4.69 -13.53 -0.42
N SER A 253 5.82 -14.24 -0.46
CA SER A 253 5.94 -15.65 -0.06
C SER A 253 5.75 -15.86 1.45
N ASN A 254 6.04 -14.85 2.28
CA ASN A 254 5.92 -14.97 3.74
C ASN A 254 4.47 -14.81 4.20
N HIS A 255 3.68 -14.09 3.42
CA HIS A 255 2.27 -13.85 3.67
C HIS A 255 1.49 -13.90 2.36
N PRO A 256 1.27 -15.09 1.75
CA PRO A 256 0.47 -15.22 0.54
C PRO A 256 -1.00 -14.94 0.87
N LYS A 257 -1.35 -13.66 1.02
CA LYS A 257 -2.71 -13.19 1.33
C LYS A 257 -3.63 -13.33 0.12
N VAL A 258 -3.07 -13.48 -1.09
CA VAL A 258 -3.79 -13.43 -2.37
C VAL A 258 -3.20 -14.48 -3.31
N SER A 259 -3.99 -15.47 -3.73
CA SER A 259 -3.61 -16.40 -4.80
C SER A 259 -3.59 -15.69 -6.16
N TRP A 260 -2.99 -16.30 -7.20
CA TRP A 260 -3.05 -15.72 -8.55
C TRP A 260 -4.50 -15.54 -9.03
N LYS A 261 -5.35 -16.53 -8.81
CA LYS A 261 -6.80 -16.45 -9.10
C LYS A 261 -7.46 -15.27 -8.40
N ASN A 262 -7.12 -15.03 -7.12
CA ASN A 262 -7.62 -13.86 -6.39
C ASN A 262 -7.12 -12.56 -7.02
N LEU A 263 -5.83 -12.49 -7.36
CA LEU A 263 -5.25 -11.32 -8.01
C LEU A 263 -5.90 -11.06 -9.37
N GLU A 264 -6.16 -12.10 -10.17
CA GLU A 264 -6.82 -11.97 -11.47
C GLU A 264 -8.23 -11.40 -11.32
N VAL A 265 -9.01 -11.90 -10.35
CA VAL A 265 -10.34 -11.38 -10.03
C VAL A 265 -10.26 -9.93 -9.55
N MET A 266 -9.30 -9.59 -8.68
CA MET A 266 -9.07 -8.21 -8.24
C MET A 266 -8.74 -7.29 -9.41
N LEU A 267 -7.86 -7.71 -10.33
CA LEU A 267 -7.47 -6.91 -11.49
C LEU A 267 -8.62 -6.75 -12.48
N LYS A 268 -9.43 -7.80 -12.70
CA LYS A 268 -10.65 -7.74 -13.53
C LYS A 268 -11.70 -6.82 -12.94
N LEU A 269 -11.99 -6.94 -11.64
CA LEU A 269 -12.97 -6.10 -10.96
C LEU A 269 -12.50 -4.66 -10.82
N ASN A 270 -11.20 -4.40 -10.83
CA ASN A 270 -10.64 -3.06 -10.66
C ASN A 270 -9.91 -2.55 -11.90
N PHE A 271 -10.22 -3.07 -13.10
CA PHE A 271 -9.48 -2.70 -14.32
C PHE A 271 -9.46 -1.18 -14.60
N ARG A 272 -10.50 -0.45 -14.19
CA ARG A 272 -10.61 1.02 -14.33
C ARG A 272 -9.75 1.80 -13.34
N GLN A 273 -9.20 1.15 -12.31
CA GLN A 273 -8.33 1.79 -11.32
C GLN A 273 -6.87 1.84 -11.75
N TYR A 274 -6.47 1.07 -12.77
CA TYR A 274 -5.08 0.91 -13.19
C TYR A 274 -4.87 1.29 -14.65
N GLY A 275 -3.63 1.65 -15.00
CA GLY A 275 -3.26 1.99 -16.37
C GLY A 275 -3.50 0.82 -17.33
N GLN A 276 -4.09 1.10 -18.49
CA GLN A 276 -4.35 0.09 -19.52
C GLN A 276 -3.04 -0.51 -20.04
N GLY A 277 -3.02 -1.81 -20.30
CA GLY A 277 -1.85 -2.54 -20.80
C GLY A 277 -0.89 -3.06 -19.71
N LEU A 278 -0.74 -2.36 -18.58
CA LEU A 278 0.16 -2.78 -17.49
C LEU A 278 -0.25 -4.13 -16.88
N ILE A 279 -1.54 -4.32 -16.66
CA ILE A 279 -2.11 -5.57 -16.15
C ILE A 279 -1.80 -6.74 -17.09
N GLY A 280 -1.81 -6.51 -18.40
CA GLY A 280 -1.57 -7.55 -19.40
C GLY A 280 -0.18 -8.19 -19.29
N HIS A 281 0.81 -7.45 -18.80
CA HIS A 281 2.15 -7.98 -18.57
C HIS A 281 2.22 -8.98 -17.40
N LEU A 282 1.20 -9.02 -16.52
CA LEU A 282 1.14 -10.00 -15.44
C LEU A 282 0.55 -11.35 -15.89
N ASN A 283 -0.02 -11.45 -17.11
CA ASN A 283 -0.61 -12.69 -17.64
C ASN A 283 0.38 -13.86 -17.74
N ILE A 284 1.68 -13.61 -17.59
CA ILE A 284 2.71 -14.65 -17.50
C ILE A 284 2.48 -15.62 -16.33
N PHE A 285 1.67 -15.25 -15.33
CA PHE A 285 1.32 -16.10 -14.19
C PHE A 285 -0.01 -16.84 -14.36
N ARG A 286 -0.65 -16.72 -15.52
CA ARG A 286 -1.87 -17.46 -15.85
C ARG A 286 -1.52 -18.93 -16.12
N GLU A 287 -1.26 -19.70 -15.06
CA GLU A 287 -1.06 -21.14 -15.10
C GLU A 287 -2.38 -21.87 -14.81
N ASN A 288 -2.47 -23.15 -15.23
CA ASN A 288 -3.56 -24.06 -14.86
C ASN A 288 -3.42 -24.41 -13.36
N ASP A 289 -3.66 -23.44 -12.49
CA ASP A 289 -3.67 -23.68 -11.05
C ASP A 289 -4.78 -24.69 -10.75
N ALA A 290 -4.39 -25.84 -10.18
CA ALA A 290 -5.33 -26.75 -9.55
C ALA A 290 -6.20 -25.94 -8.56
N PRO A 291 -7.50 -26.23 -8.46
CA PRO A 291 -8.43 -25.45 -7.64
C PRO A 291 -7.82 -25.25 -6.25
N THR A 292 -7.60 -23.98 -5.89
CA THR A 292 -7.13 -23.63 -4.56
C THR A 292 -8.08 -24.27 -3.57
N ALA A 293 -7.55 -25.09 -2.65
CA ALA A 293 -8.37 -25.78 -1.65
C ALA A 293 -9.36 -24.77 -1.03
N LEU A 294 -10.64 -25.15 -0.99
CA LEU A 294 -11.75 -24.34 -0.48
C LEU A 294 -11.34 -23.68 0.85
N SER A 295 -11.09 -22.37 0.86
CA SER A 295 -10.86 -21.65 2.13
C SER A 295 -12.18 -21.44 2.87
N ASP A 296 -13.27 -21.28 2.11
CA ASP A 296 -14.58 -20.96 2.64
C ASP A 296 -15.51 -22.17 2.54
N ASN A 297 -16.06 -22.59 3.67
CA ASN A 297 -17.16 -23.54 3.67
C ASN A 297 -18.45 -22.89 3.12
N MET A 298 -19.44 -23.70 2.76
CA MET A 298 -20.72 -23.24 2.21
C MET A 298 -21.39 -22.16 3.07
N SER A 299 -21.41 -22.36 4.39
CA SER A 299 -22.02 -21.41 5.34
C SER A 299 -21.37 -20.03 5.24
N HIS A 300 -20.05 -19.98 5.10
CA HIS A 300 -19.30 -18.74 4.98
C HIS A 300 -19.58 -18.02 3.63
N LEU A 301 -19.67 -18.76 2.52
CA LEU A 301 -20.05 -18.19 1.21
C LEU A 301 -21.46 -17.61 1.23
N ILE A 302 -22.43 -18.34 1.78
CA ILE A 302 -23.81 -17.87 1.94
C ILE A 302 -23.85 -16.61 2.81
N THR A 303 -23.07 -16.57 3.89
CA THR A 303 -22.95 -15.39 4.76
C THR A 303 -22.46 -14.18 3.98
N LYS A 304 -21.43 -14.34 3.13
CA LYS A 304 -20.91 -13.26 2.28
C LYS A 304 -21.93 -12.79 1.24
N VAL A 305 -22.64 -13.70 0.58
CA VAL A 305 -23.69 -13.38 -0.40
C VAL A 305 -24.79 -12.55 0.26
N ASN A 306 -25.31 -13.01 1.40
CA ASN A 306 -26.36 -12.31 2.14
C ASN A 306 -25.88 -10.95 2.64
N LEU A 307 -24.64 -10.85 3.12
CA LEU A 307 -24.04 -9.60 3.54
C LEU A 307 -23.95 -8.59 2.38
N ILE A 308 -23.47 -9.01 1.21
CA ILE A 308 -23.39 -8.13 0.04
C ILE A 308 -24.79 -7.64 -0.36
N ALA A 309 -25.78 -8.53 -0.41
CA ALA A 309 -27.18 -8.18 -0.69
C ALA A 309 -27.70 -7.14 0.33
N GLN A 310 -27.46 -7.38 1.62
CA GLN A 310 -27.85 -6.47 2.70
C GLN A 310 -27.19 -5.08 2.55
N LEU A 311 -25.92 -5.01 2.14
CA LEU A 311 -25.21 -3.75 1.95
C LEU A 311 -25.79 -2.91 0.79
N PHE A 312 -26.21 -3.56 -0.30
CA PHE A 312 -26.92 -2.89 -1.40
C PHE A 312 -28.31 -2.41 -0.97
N GLU A 313 -29.06 -3.27 -0.27
CA GLU A 313 -30.38 -2.93 0.24
C GLU A 313 -30.33 -1.75 1.22
N ASN A 314 -29.38 -1.77 2.15
CA ASN A 314 -29.18 -0.70 3.11
C ASN A 314 -28.88 0.65 2.43
N PHE A 315 -28.08 0.66 1.36
CA PHE A 315 -27.87 1.87 0.58
C PHE A 315 -29.15 2.38 -0.09
N ASN A 316 -29.93 1.49 -0.70
CA ASN A 316 -31.18 1.87 -1.36
C ASN A 316 -32.20 2.47 -0.38
N GLN A 317 -32.29 1.94 0.85
CA GLN A 317 -33.17 2.45 1.89
C GLN A 317 -32.82 3.88 2.33
N HIS A 318 -31.54 4.24 2.32
CA HIS A 318 -31.08 5.56 2.76
C HIS A 318 -30.91 6.55 1.59
N ALA A 319 -30.93 6.08 0.34
CA ALA A 319 -30.58 6.87 -0.85
C ALA A 319 -31.36 8.18 -0.98
N ASN A 320 -32.66 8.18 -0.66
CA ASN A 320 -33.50 9.38 -0.76
C ASN A 320 -33.34 10.37 0.41
N ALA A 321 -32.70 9.94 1.50
CA ALA A 321 -32.56 10.72 2.73
C ALA A 321 -31.15 11.32 2.90
N ILE A 322 -30.18 10.90 2.11
CA ILE A 322 -28.81 11.44 2.13
C ILE A 322 -28.84 12.89 1.65
N SER A 323 -28.31 13.80 2.47
CA SER A 323 -28.37 15.24 2.19
C SER A 323 -27.16 15.80 1.43
N CYS A 324 -26.03 15.07 1.41
CA CYS A 324 -24.81 15.49 0.74
C CYS A 324 -24.77 14.97 -0.71
N ASP A 325 -25.20 15.79 -1.67
CA ASP A 325 -25.31 15.42 -3.09
C ASP A 325 -24.01 14.84 -3.67
N GLN A 326 -22.86 15.48 -3.41
CA GLN A 326 -21.57 15.03 -3.95
C GLN A 326 -21.14 13.66 -3.39
N MET A 327 -21.41 13.42 -2.10
CA MET A 327 -21.12 12.13 -1.47
C MET A 327 -22.06 11.06 -2.01
N PHE A 328 -23.35 11.38 -2.13
CA PHE A 328 -24.35 10.48 -2.69
C PHE A 328 -24.03 10.08 -4.12
N ASP A 329 -23.70 11.05 -4.99
CA ASP A 329 -23.33 10.79 -6.38
C ASP A 329 -22.10 9.89 -6.51
N LEU A 330 -21.08 10.12 -5.65
CA LEU A 330 -19.91 9.25 -5.57
C LEU A 330 -20.33 7.82 -5.17
N ALA A 331 -21.04 7.69 -4.05
CA ALA A 331 -21.48 6.40 -3.53
C ALA A 331 -22.32 5.65 -4.55
N LYS A 332 -23.33 6.30 -5.12
CA LYS A 332 -24.20 5.76 -6.17
C LYS A 332 -23.39 5.28 -7.38
N THR A 333 -22.44 6.08 -7.86
CA THR A 333 -21.56 5.69 -8.98
C THR A 333 -20.76 4.42 -8.66
N ARG A 334 -20.21 4.32 -7.44
CA ARG A 334 -19.43 3.16 -6.99
C ARG A 334 -20.30 1.91 -6.82
N MET A 335 -21.49 2.06 -6.22
CA MET A 335 -22.46 0.98 -6.03
C MET A 335 -22.95 0.43 -7.38
N VAL A 336 -23.34 1.29 -8.32
CA VAL A 336 -23.79 0.87 -9.66
C VAL A 336 -22.66 0.14 -10.40
N ALA A 337 -21.44 0.68 -10.36
CA ALA A 337 -20.29 0.05 -11.01
C ALA A 337 -19.95 -1.33 -10.40
N LEU A 338 -20.05 -1.48 -9.08
CA LEU A 338 -19.86 -2.77 -8.41
C LEU A 338 -20.97 -3.75 -8.79
N ARG A 339 -22.24 -3.34 -8.74
CA ARG A 339 -23.38 -4.20 -9.09
C ARG A 339 -23.27 -4.73 -10.53
N LEU A 340 -22.93 -3.86 -11.49
CA LEU A 340 -22.75 -4.28 -12.89
C LEU A 340 -21.69 -5.38 -13.04
N LYS A 341 -20.56 -5.25 -12.34
CA LYS A 341 -19.49 -6.28 -12.36
C LYS A 341 -19.93 -7.59 -11.70
N LEU A 342 -20.71 -7.52 -10.61
CA LEU A 342 -21.25 -8.72 -9.97
C LEU A 342 -22.24 -9.43 -10.91
N LEU A 343 -23.09 -8.67 -11.61
CA LEU A 343 -24.02 -9.20 -12.61
C LEU A 343 -23.29 -9.88 -13.77
N GLU A 344 -22.22 -9.25 -14.30
CA GLU A 344 -21.35 -9.84 -15.33
C GLU A 344 -20.71 -11.16 -14.86
N ALA A 345 -20.46 -11.29 -13.56
CA ALA A 345 -19.96 -12.51 -12.92
C ALA A 345 -21.06 -13.50 -12.46
N GLY A 346 -22.32 -13.26 -12.83
CA GLY A 346 -23.44 -14.14 -12.53
C GLY A 346 -24.06 -13.99 -11.13
N PHE A 347 -23.76 -12.91 -10.41
CA PHE A 347 -24.34 -12.61 -9.11
C PHE A 347 -25.19 -11.33 -9.16
N ASP A 348 -26.51 -11.45 -8.97
CA ASP A 348 -27.37 -10.29 -8.68
C ASP A 348 -27.56 -10.13 -7.17
N PRO A 349 -27.06 -9.03 -6.56
CA PRO A 349 -27.30 -8.76 -5.14
C PRO A 349 -28.79 -8.57 -4.78
N HIS A 350 -29.68 -8.33 -5.74
CA HIS A 350 -31.12 -8.28 -5.51
C HIS A 350 -31.83 -9.63 -5.56
N ASP A 351 -31.13 -10.68 -6.02
CA ASP A 351 -31.62 -12.07 -6.01
C ASP A 351 -30.51 -13.01 -5.49
N PRO A 352 -30.11 -12.88 -4.21
CA PRO A 352 -29.06 -13.71 -3.63
C PRO A 352 -29.43 -15.21 -3.60
N ALA A 353 -30.73 -15.54 -3.59
CA ALA A 353 -31.23 -16.91 -3.56
C ALA A 353 -30.75 -17.71 -4.78
N ARG A 354 -30.69 -17.08 -5.95
CA ARG A 354 -30.23 -17.73 -7.18
C ARG A 354 -28.77 -18.19 -7.10
N LEU A 355 -27.88 -17.37 -6.54
CA LEU A 355 -26.47 -17.77 -6.37
C LEU A 355 -26.32 -18.84 -5.28
N ILE A 356 -27.10 -18.76 -4.20
CA ILE A 356 -27.12 -19.77 -3.14
C ILE A 356 -27.60 -21.13 -3.70
N GLN A 357 -28.57 -21.12 -4.61
CA GLN A 357 -29.02 -22.32 -5.30
C GLN A 357 -27.91 -22.91 -6.17
N ILE A 358 -27.19 -22.09 -6.95
CA ILE A 358 -26.03 -22.54 -7.75
C ILE A 358 -24.98 -23.21 -6.87
N PHE A 359 -24.67 -22.64 -5.69
CA PHE A 359 -23.73 -23.26 -4.77
C PHE A 359 -24.23 -24.63 -4.28
N THR A 360 -25.53 -24.79 -4.06
CA THR A 360 -26.13 -26.07 -3.65
C THR A 360 -25.98 -27.13 -4.74
N ASP A 361 -26.23 -26.75 -5.99
CA ASP A 361 -26.32 -27.65 -7.14
C ASP A 361 -24.95 -28.05 -7.72
N ASP A 362 -23.93 -27.19 -7.62
CA ASP A 362 -22.58 -27.43 -8.15
C ASP A 362 -21.48 -27.16 -7.11
N LEU A 363 -20.87 -28.24 -6.63
CA LEU A 363 -19.78 -28.23 -5.64
C LEU A 363 -18.48 -27.59 -6.16
N GLU A 364 -18.19 -27.70 -7.46
CA GLU A 364 -16.94 -27.22 -8.07
C GLU A 364 -16.97 -25.70 -8.32
N SER A 365 -18.15 -25.15 -8.66
CA SER A 365 -18.37 -23.71 -8.84
C SER A 365 -18.06 -22.86 -7.58
N ARG A 366 -18.08 -23.47 -6.38
CA ARG A 366 -17.95 -22.77 -5.08
C ARG A 366 -16.60 -22.07 -4.90
N SER A 367 -15.52 -22.68 -5.38
CA SER A 367 -14.17 -22.14 -5.22
C SER A 367 -13.92 -20.88 -6.07
N ASP A 368 -14.75 -20.68 -7.09
CA ASP A 368 -14.60 -19.60 -8.07
C ASP A 368 -15.20 -18.28 -7.57
N TYR A 369 -16.19 -18.36 -6.66
CA TYR A 369 -16.90 -17.19 -6.15
C TYR A 369 -16.27 -16.57 -4.88
N SER A 370 -15.52 -17.32 -4.07
CA SER A 370 -14.87 -16.75 -2.87
C SER A 370 -14.03 -15.50 -3.18
N PRO A 371 -13.17 -15.49 -4.23
CA PRO A 371 -12.37 -14.31 -4.58
C PRO A 371 -13.24 -13.11 -4.99
N LEU A 372 -14.31 -13.35 -5.75
CA LEU A 372 -15.27 -12.34 -6.19
C LEU A 372 -15.98 -11.70 -4.99
N LEU A 373 -16.49 -12.52 -4.06
CA LEU A 373 -17.20 -12.04 -2.87
C LEU A 373 -16.27 -11.29 -1.91
N ASN A 374 -15.04 -11.80 -1.72
CA ASN A 374 -14.03 -11.12 -0.91
C ASN A 374 -13.67 -9.74 -1.49
N GLU A 375 -13.51 -9.65 -2.80
CA GLU A 375 -13.21 -8.40 -3.48
C GLU A 375 -14.40 -7.42 -3.44
N ALA A 376 -15.64 -7.90 -3.59
CA ALA A 376 -16.83 -7.08 -3.42
C ALA A 376 -16.90 -6.45 -2.02
N LEU A 377 -16.71 -7.26 -0.97
CA LEU A 377 -16.66 -6.77 0.43
C LEU A 377 -15.50 -5.80 0.65
N TRP A 378 -14.35 -6.03 0.01
CA TRP A 378 -13.24 -5.09 0.03
C TRP A 378 -13.62 -3.75 -0.62
N GLN A 379 -14.37 -3.73 -1.72
CA GLN A 379 -14.83 -2.49 -2.37
C GLN A 379 -15.79 -1.68 -1.50
N PHE A 380 -16.66 -2.33 -0.71
CA PHE A 380 -17.46 -1.61 0.30
C PHE A 380 -16.58 -0.96 1.38
N LYS A 381 -15.57 -1.69 1.88
CA LYS A 381 -14.59 -1.11 2.84
C LYS A 381 -13.79 0.03 2.20
N ALA A 382 -13.44 -0.08 0.93
CA ALA A 382 -12.75 0.97 0.18
C ALA A 382 -13.64 2.21 -0.01
N LEU A 383 -14.93 2.02 -0.30
CA LEU A 383 -15.91 3.10 -0.39
C LEU A 383 -16.05 3.84 0.93
N LEU A 384 -16.21 3.13 2.06
CA LEU A 384 -16.23 3.74 3.39
C LEU A 384 -14.99 4.62 3.62
N ARG A 385 -13.80 4.08 3.34
CA ARG A 385 -12.54 4.80 3.51
C ARG A 385 -12.43 6.01 2.57
N GLU A 386 -12.91 5.89 1.34
CA GLU A 386 -12.95 6.99 0.37
C GLU A 386 -13.87 8.12 0.87
N ILE A 387 -15.04 7.78 1.40
CA ILE A 387 -15.99 8.75 1.97
C ILE A 387 -15.40 9.41 3.21
N SER A 388 -14.91 8.65 4.18
CA SER A 388 -14.32 9.19 5.42
C SER A 388 -13.15 10.13 5.15
N ARG A 389 -12.37 9.89 4.08
CA ARG A 389 -11.25 10.74 3.69
C ARG A 389 -11.71 12.05 3.02
N ARG A 390 -12.78 12.00 2.21
CA ARG A 390 -13.27 13.16 1.45
C ARG A 390 -14.20 14.06 2.27
N TRP A 391 -14.98 13.47 3.18
CA TRP A 391 -15.96 14.13 4.03
C TRP A 391 -15.77 13.72 5.49
N PRO A 392 -14.67 14.13 6.14
CA PRO A 392 -14.38 13.78 7.54
C PRO A 392 -15.47 14.25 8.52
N GLU A 393 -16.24 15.29 8.16
CA GLU A 393 -17.38 15.80 8.92
C GLU A 393 -18.60 14.87 8.92
N VAL A 394 -18.67 13.95 7.96
CA VAL A 394 -19.70 12.89 7.86
C VAL A 394 -19.25 11.64 8.63
N SER A 395 -18.34 11.82 9.59
CA SER A 395 -17.65 10.75 10.33
C SER A 395 -18.59 9.62 10.75
N VAL A 396 -18.10 8.40 10.60
CA VAL A 396 -18.69 7.13 11.06
C VAL A 396 -18.52 6.98 12.58
N ASP A 397 -18.82 8.07 13.29
CA ASP A 397 -18.81 8.14 14.76
C ASP A 397 -20.23 7.83 15.25
N GLU A 398 -20.33 6.77 16.06
CA GLU A 398 -21.59 6.29 16.62
C GLU A 398 -22.28 7.34 17.51
N ALA A 399 -21.55 8.38 17.95
CA ALA A 399 -22.05 9.45 18.78
C ALA A 399 -22.90 10.51 18.03
N GLN A 400 -22.90 10.54 16.68
CA GLN A 400 -23.67 11.53 15.89
C GLN A 400 -24.60 10.92 14.83
N PRO A 401 -25.56 10.04 15.19
CA PRO A 401 -26.46 9.37 14.24
C PRO A 401 -27.56 10.27 13.64
N LYS A 402 -27.50 11.60 13.81
CA LYS A 402 -28.62 12.51 13.50
C LYS A 402 -28.90 12.70 11.99
N ARG A 403 -28.02 12.25 11.10
CA ARG A 403 -28.16 12.38 9.65
C ARG A 403 -28.23 11.00 9.00
N ALA A 404 -29.05 10.86 7.95
CA ALA A 404 -29.24 9.59 7.26
C ALA A 404 -27.93 9.05 6.66
N GLU A 405 -27.03 9.92 6.18
CA GLU A 405 -25.70 9.51 5.75
C GLU A 405 -24.87 8.85 6.87
N ASN A 406 -24.93 9.37 8.09
CA ASN A 406 -24.19 8.80 9.23
C ASN A 406 -24.77 7.44 9.61
N GLU A 407 -26.09 7.31 9.61
CA GLU A 407 -26.78 6.04 9.88
C GLU A 407 -26.40 4.97 8.85
N TRP A 408 -26.45 5.31 7.56
CA TRP A 408 -26.03 4.41 6.47
C TRP A 408 -24.57 3.95 6.63
N LEU A 409 -23.64 4.89 6.84
CA LEU A 409 -22.21 4.55 6.98
C LEU A 409 -21.93 3.72 8.23
N ASN A 410 -22.58 4.04 9.36
CA ASN A 410 -22.48 3.28 10.61
C ASN A 410 -23.04 1.85 10.44
N ASN A 411 -24.17 1.69 9.73
CA ASN A 411 -24.73 0.39 9.40
C ASN A 411 -23.77 -0.43 8.54
N MET A 412 -23.26 0.15 7.44
CA MET A 412 -22.28 -0.49 6.58
C MET A 412 -21.03 -0.93 7.34
N LYS A 413 -20.48 -0.06 8.21
CA LYS A 413 -19.30 -0.36 9.03
C LYS A 413 -19.55 -1.53 9.98
N ARG A 414 -20.68 -1.53 10.71
CA ARG A 414 -21.04 -2.62 11.64
C ARG A 414 -21.21 -3.95 10.92
N SER A 415 -21.93 -3.96 9.79
CA SER A 415 -22.10 -5.16 8.97
C SER A 415 -20.77 -5.72 8.49
N LEU A 416 -19.86 -4.87 8.00
CA LEU A 416 -18.53 -5.29 7.53
C LEU A 416 -17.61 -5.78 8.65
N LEU A 417 -17.70 -5.21 9.86
CA LEU A 417 -16.94 -5.65 11.03
C LEU A 417 -17.43 -7.02 11.54
N SER A 418 -18.75 -7.24 11.59
CA SER A 418 -19.31 -8.53 12.01
C SER A 418 -18.88 -9.70 11.11
N ALA A 419 -18.57 -9.41 9.85
CA ALA A 419 -18.11 -10.40 8.87
C ALA A 419 -16.63 -10.76 9.02
N ASP A 420 -15.82 -9.87 9.59
CA ASP A 420 -14.38 -10.07 9.79
C ASP A 420 -14.06 -10.91 11.05
N ILE A 421 -15.04 -11.17 11.93
CA ILE A 421 -14.85 -11.92 13.19
C ILE A 421 -14.60 -13.43 12.95
N ASN A 422 -14.71 -13.91 11.70
CA ASN A 422 -14.44 -15.30 11.33
C ASN A 422 -13.16 -15.49 10.47
N LYS A 423 -12.21 -14.55 10.52
CA LYS A 423 -10.90 -14.70 9.86
C LYS A 423 -9.83 -15.29 10.75
#